data_AF-A0E9M4-F1
#
_entry.id   AF-A0E9M4-F1
#
_cell.length_a   1.000
_cell.length_b   1.000
_cell.length_c   1.000
_cell.angle_alpha   90.00
_cell.angle_beta   90.00
_cell.angle_gamma   90.00
#
_symmetry.space_group_name_H-M   'P 1'
#
loop_
_entity.id
_entity.type
_entity.pdbx_description
1 polymer ?
#
loop_
_entity_poly.entity_id
_entity_poly.type
_entity_poly.pdbx_seq_one_letter_code
_entity_poly.pdbx_strand_id
1 'polypeptide(L)' 'MGVMTVPEITEKLGLHTLRREWYIQGTCALTGDGLYDGLDWLAKTVGKKK' A
#
# COMPACT_ATOMS: atom_id res chain seq x y z
N MET A 1 -1.19 17.64 11.69
CA MET A 1 -1.67 16.60 10.74
C MET A 1 -0.45 16.04 10.04
N GLY A 2 -0.11 14.78 10.32
CA GLY A 2 1.11 14.14 9.83
C GLY A 2 0.75 12.96 8.95
N VAL A 3 0.66 13.19 7.64
CA VAL A 3 0.53 12.13 6.65
C VAL A 3 1.72 12.30 5.72
N MET A 4 2.50 11.24 5.55
CA MET A 4 3.60 11.23 4.60
C MET A 4 3.06 10.98 3.20
N THR A 5 3.69 11.61 2.22
CA THR A 5 3.37 11.40 0.82
C THR A 5 3.86 10.04 0.33
N VAL A 6 3.27 9.53 -0.74
CA VAL A 6 3.68 8.25 -1.36
C VAL A 6 5.18 8.22 -1.72
N PRO A 7 5.78 9.27 -2.31
CA PRO A 7 7.22 9.29 -2.58
C PRO A 7 8.07 9.16 -1.31
N GLU A 8 7.71 9.86 -0.23
CA GLU A 8 8.46 9.82 1.02
C GLU A 8 8.41 8.43 1.67
N ILE A 9 7.26 7.77 1.65
CA ILE A 9 7.10 6.41 2.19
C ILE A 9 7.88 5.41 1.31
N THR A 10 7.79 5.55 -0.01
CA THR A 10 8.50 4.68 -0.96
C THR A 10 10.00 4.70 -0.73
N GLU A 11 10.56 5.89 -0.49
CA GLU A 11 11.98 6.07 -0.22
C GLU A 11 12.37 5.55 1.17
N LYS A 12 11.68 5.98 2.23
CA LYS A 12 12.05 5.61 3.61
C LYS A 12 11.90 4.12 3.89
N LEU A 13 10.98 3.43 3.22
CA LEU A 13 10.80 1.99 3.32
C LEU A 13 11.59 1.20 2.27
N GLY A 14 12.32 1.88 1.38
CA GLY A 14 13.13 1.25 0.34
C GLY A 14 12.32 0.38 -0.63
N LEU A 15 11.05 0.72 -0.89
CA LEU A 15 10.16 -0.13 -1.69
C LEU A 15 10.65 -0.30 -3.14
N HIS A 16 11.37 0.70 -3.65
CA HIS A 16 12.00 0.66 -4.97
C HIS A 16 13.04 -0.48 -5.12
N THR A 17 13.57 -1.01 -4.02
CA THR A 17 14.53 -2.12 -4.03
C THR A 17 13.87 -3.50 -4.10
N LEU A 18 12.56 -3.57 -3.85
CA LEU A 18 11.83 -4.83 -3.74
C LEU A 18 11.50 -5.41 -5.12
N ARG A 19 11.84 -6.69 -5.34
CA ARG A 19 11.47 -7.45 -6.54
C ARG A 19 10.14 -8.20 -6.40
N ARG A 20 9.12 -7.55 -5.83
CA ARG A 20 7.76 -8.08 -5.68
C ARG A 20 6.75 -6.97 -5.94
N GLU A 21 5.53 -7.33 -6.35
CA GLU A 21 4.44 -6.34 -6.42
C GLU A 21 4.19 -5.74 -5.02
N TRP A 22 4.08 -4.42 -4.98
CA TRP A 22 3.77 -3.62 -3.80
C TRP A 22 2.80 -2.50 -4.20
N TYR A 23 2.10 -1.96 -3.21
CA TYR A 23 1.12 -0.89 -3.36
C TYR A 23 1.04 -0.11 -2.06
N ILE A 24 0.94 1.21 -2.16
CA ILE A 24 0.74 2.09 -1.01
C ILE A 24 -0.69 2.61 -1.08
N GLN A 25 -1.48 2.32 -0.04
CA GLN A 25 -2.83 2.83 0.12
C GLN A 25 -2.89 3.73 1.35
N GLY A 26 -3.33 4.97 1.16
CA GLY A 26 -3.63 5.86 2.26
C GLY A 26 -4.82 5.30 3.06
N THR A 27 -4.70 5.25 4.38
CA THR A 27 -5.77 4.73 5.24
C THR A 27 -5.90 5.49 6.54
N CYS A 28 -7.11 5.54 7.06
CA CYS A 28 -7.41 6.05 8.39
C CYS A 28 -8.09 4.94 9.21
N ALA A 29 -7.43 4.46 10.26
CA ALA A 29 -7.94 3.36 11.07
C ALA A 29 -9.23 3.71 11.85
N LEU A 30 -9.47 5.00 12.13
CA LEU A 30 -10.65 5.46 12.87
C LEU A 30 -11.90 5.50 12.01
N THR A 31 -11.77 5.89 10.74
CA THR A 31 -12.89 5.99 9.79
C THR A 31 -13.03 4.75 8.92
N GLY A 32 -11.97 3.96 8.80
CA GLY A 32 -11.89 2.80 7.92
C GLY A 32 -11.56 3.14 6.47
N ASP A 33 -11.25 4.41 6.17
CA ASP A 33 -10.96 4.85 4.81
C ASP A 33 -9.76 4.08 4.23
N GLY A 34 -9.87 3.71 2.95
CA GLY A 34 -8.83 3.04 2.18
C GLY A 34 -8.57 1.57 2.52
N LEU A 35 -9.21 1.00 3.56
CA LEU A 35 -9.02 -0.41 3.90
C LEU A 35 -9.53 -1.34 2.79
N TYR A 36 -10.72 -1.07 2.26
CA TYR A 36 -11.31 -1.88 1.19
C TYR A 36 -10.46 -1.84 -0.09
N ASP A 37 -10.00 -0.67 -0.50
CA ASP A 37 -9.16 -0.52 -1.70
C ASP A 37 -7.83 -1.28 -1.56
N GLY A 38 -7.18 -1.16 -0.39
CA GLY A 38 -5.93 -1.87 -0.11
C GLY A 38 -6.10 -3.39 -0.08
N LEU A 39 -7.20 -3.87 0.50
CA LEU A 39 -7.53 -5.30 0.56
C LEU A 39 -7.93 -5.88 -0.79
N ASP A 40 -8.68 -5.13 -1.61
CA ASP A 40 -9.05 -5.53 -2.97
C ASP A 40 -7.79 -5.67 -3.85
N TRP A 41 -6.86 -4.71 -3.77
CA TRP A 41 -5.57 -4.84 -4.45
C TRP A 41 -4.80 -6.08 -3.98
N LEU A 42 -4.72 -6.31 -2.67
CA LEU A 42 -4.01 -7.46 -2.11
C LEU A 42 -4.61 -8.79 -2.60
N ALA A 43 -5.95 -8.92 -2.58
CA ALA A 43 -6.64 -10.10 -3.06
C ALA A 43 -6.33 -10.40 -4.54
N LYS A 44 -6.35 -9.36 -5.38
CA LYS A 44 -6.00 -9.45 -6.80
C LYS A 44 -4.54 -9.82 -7.02
N THR A 45 -3.61 -9.22 -6.28
CA THR A 45 -2.17 -9.46 -6.43
C THR A 45 -1.74 -10.82 -5.91
N VAL A 46 -2.32 -11.30 -4.80
CA VAL A 46 -2.03 -12.65 -4.28
C VAL A 46 -2.64 -13.73 -5.19
N GLY A 47 -3.87 -13.53 -5.68
CA GLY A 47 -4.53 -14.46 -6.58
C GLY A 47 -3.88 -14.61 -7.97
N LYS A 48 -3.02 -13.67 -8.36
CA LYS A 48 -2.26 -13.73 -9.63
C LYS A 48 -1.08 -14.69 -9.62
N LYS A 49 -0.61 -15.16 -8.46
CA LYS A 49 0.45 -16.17 -8.38
C LYS A 49 -0.11 -17.55 -8.74
N LYS A 50 -0.03 -17.91 -10.03
CA LYS A 50 -0.11 -19.29 -10.52
C LYS A 50 1.26 -19.78 -10.94
#